data_AF-A0A392N521-F1
#
_entry.id   AF-A0A392N521-F1
#
_cell.length_a   1.000
_cell.length_b   1.000
_cell.length_c   1.000
_cell.angle_alpha   90.00
_cell.angle_beta   90.00
_cell.angle_gamma   90.00
#
_symmetry.space_group_name_H-M   'P 1'
#
loop_
_entity.id
_entity.type
_entity.pdbx_description
1 polymer ?
#
loop_
_entity_poly.entity_id
_entity_poly.type
_entity_poly.pdbx_seq_one_letter_code
_entity_poly.pdbx_strand_id
1 'polypeptide(L)' 'PTLPFPPPHDCLLRNTINKLKKERCITPKLIFIRGGQDDASIFENFLIEEQDVDGSGLTSVMGFVSFLEDITQKVLEFIK' A
#
# COMPACT_ATOMS: atom_id res chain seq x y z
N PRO A 1 -5.55 28.24 -2.91
CA PRO A 1 -6.89 27.67 -2.65
C PRO A 1 -6.79 26.34 -1.88
N THR A 2 -7.29 26.32 -0.64
CA THR A 2 -7.39 25.07 0.13
C THR A 2 -8.55 24.24 -0.42
N LEU A 3 -8.31 22.94 -0.68
CA LEU A 3 -9.39 22.03 -1.04
C LEU A 3 -10.31 21.83 0.19
N PRO A 4 -11.64 21.80 0.01
CA PRO A 4 -12.56 21.63 1.12
C PRO A 4 -12.34 20.27 1.79
N PHE A 5 -12.19 20.27 3.11
CA PHE A 5 -12.12 19.08 3.94
C PHE A 5 -13.25 19.11 5.00
N PRO A 6 -14.06 18.03 5.11
CA PRO A 6 -13.97 16.80 4.35
C PRO A 6 -14.37 16.99 2.87
N PRO A 7 -13.98 16.07 1.96
CA PRO A 7 -14.37 16.14 0.56
C PRO A 7 -15.90 16.25 0.41
N PRO A 8 -16.44 17.05 -0.52
CA PRO A 8 -17.86 17.16 -0.79
C PRO A 8 -18.51 15.81 -1.09
N HIS A 9 -19.81 15.65 -0.79
CA HIS A 9 -20.51 14.38 -0.95
C HIS A 9 -20.61 13.89 -2.39
N ASP A 10 -20.74 14.81 -3.35
CA ASP A 10 -20.91 14.54 -4.78
C ASP A 10 -19.59 14.54 -5.57
N CYS A 11 -18.45 14.56 -4.89
CA CYS A 11 -17.16 14.63 -5.57
C CYS A 11 -16.73 13.26 -6.15
N LEU A 12 -15.88 13.32 -7.18
CA LEU A 12 -15.32 12.13 -7.84
C LEU A 12 -14.67 11.16 -6.83
N LEU A 13 -13.94 11.68 -5.83
CA LEU A 13 -13.27 10.86 -4.82
C LEU A 13 -14.26 9.98 -4.05
N ARG A 14 -15.37 10.54 -3.56
CA ARG A 14 -16.36 9.77 -2.80
C ARG A 14 -17.12 8.80 -3.68
N ASN A 15 -17.42 9.17 -4.92
CA ASN A 15 -18.06 8.28 -5.89
C ASN A 15 -17.18 7.06 -6.18
N THR A 16 -15.88 7.25 -6.37
CA THR A 16 -14.91 6.17 -6.56
C THR A 16 -14.82 5.26 -5.32
N ILE A 17 -14.70 5.83 -4.12
CA ILE A 17 -14.68 5.04 -2.86
C ILE A 17 -15.95 4.20 -2.71
N ASN A 18 -17.12 4.80 -2.97
CA ASN A 18 -18.40 4.12 -2.86
C ASN A 18 -18.54 2.97 -3.88
N LYS A 19 -18.02 3.15 -5.10
CA LYS A 19 -17.98 2.09 -6.11
C LYS A 19 -17.12 0.91 -5.64
N LEU A 20 -15.88 1.18 -5.19
CA LEU A 20 -14.97 0.15 -4.69
C LEU A 20 -15.55 -0.62 -3.48
N LYS A 21 -16.28 0.07 -2.59
CA LYS A 21 -16.98 -0.57 -1.48
C LYS A 21 -18.07 -1.54 -1.94
N LYS A 22 -18.83 -1.19 -2.97
CA LYS A 22 -19.92 -2.01 -3.51
C LYS A 22 -19.43 -3.26 -4.24
N GLU A 23 -18.22 -3.22 -4.80
CA GLU A 23 -17.63 -4.33 -5.56
C GLU A 23 -17.05 -5.44 -4.67
N ARG A 24 -17.04 -5.25 -3.34
CA ARG A 24 -16.48 -6.22 -2.38
C ARG A 24 -17.59 -6.89 -1.56
N CYS A 25 -17.42 -8.18 -1.30
CA CYS A 25 -18.33 -8.96 -0.45
C CYS A 25 -18.33 -8.49 1.02
N ILE A 26 -17.22 -7.87 1.47
CA ILE A 26 -17.08 -7.24 2.78
C ILE A 26 -16.71 -5.78 2.54
N THR A 27 -17.49 -4.85 3.11
CA THR A 27 -17.26 -3.41 2.96
C THR A 27 -15.91 -3.01 3.57
N PRO A 28 -14.94 -2.52 2.77
CA PRO A 28 -13.65 -2.07 3.29
C PRO A 28 -13.79 -0.83 4.19
N LYS A 29 -12.97 -0.77 5.25
CA LYS A 29 -12.85 0.41 6.12
C LYS A 29 -12.08 1.52 5.38
N LEU A 30 -12.60 2.75 5.45
CA LEU A 30 -11.91 3.93 4.94
C LEU A 30 -11.13 4.58 6.09
N ILE A 31 -9.85 4.86 5.87
CA ILE A 31 -8.96 5.52 6.83
C ILE A 31 -8.30 6.70 6.10
N PHE A 32 -8.19 7.85 6.78
CA PHE A 32 -7.43 9.00 6.30
C PHE A 32 -6.15 9.10 7.13
N ILE A 33 -5.01 9.25 6.47
CA ILE A 33 -3.68 9.31 7.11
C ILE A 33 -2.96 10.53 6.53
N ARG A 34 -2.45 11.40 7.39
CA ARG A 34 -1.62 12.54 6.99
C ARG A 34 -0.15 12.14 7.06
N GLY A 35 0.55 12.22 5.93
CA GLY A 35 1.98 11.92 5.85
C GLY A 35 2.80 12.80 6.80
N GLY A 36 3.73 12.19 7.54
CA GLY A 36 4.62 12.87 8.48
C GLY A 36 3.95 13.46 9.72
N GLN A 37 2.67 13.13 9.98
CA GLN A 37 1.90 13.64 11.12
C GLN A 37 1.16 12.52 11.85
N ASP A 38 0.45 11.67 11.11
CA ASP A 38 -0.29 10.54 11.68
C ASP A 38 0.57 9.27 11.60
N ASP A 39 0.30 8.31 12.51
CA ASP A 39 0.87 6.97 12.43
C ASP A 39 0.42 6.27 11.14
N ALA A 40 1.39 5.99 10.27
CA ALA A 40 1.18 5.41 8.95
C ALA A 40 1.47 3.89 8.91
N SER A 41 1.82 3.25 10.03
CA SER A 41 2.21 1.83 10.05
C SER A 41 1.15 0.89 9.47
N ILE A 42 -0.13 1.21 9.64
CA ILE A 42 -1.22 0.44 9.03
C ILE A 42 -1.17 0.51 7.49
N PHE A 43 -0.81 1.66 6.92
CA PHE A 43 -0.69 1.86 5.48
C PHE A 43 0.59 1.23 4.92
N GLU A 44 1.70 1.32 5.66
CA GLU A 44 3.00 0.73 5.31
C GLU A 44 2.89 -0.79 5.11
N ASN A 45 2.09 -1.49 5.92
CA ASN A 45 1.81 -2.92 5.73
C ASN A 45 1.18 -3.29 4.38
N PHE A 46 0.59 -2.32 3.67
CA PHE A 46 0.03 -2.52 2.32
C PHE A 46 1.03 -2.19 1.20
N LEU A 47 2.21 -1.66 1.52
CA LEU A 47 3.29 -1.35 0.56
C LEU A 47 4.14 -2.61 0.29
N ILE A 48 3.53 -3.60 -0.36
CA ILE A 48 4.11 -4.95 -0.52
C ILE A 48 5.40 -5.01 -1.34
N GLU A 49 5.70 -3.99 -2.14
CA GLU A 49 6.89 -3.94 -2.99
C GLU A 49 8.09 -3.29 -2.28
N GLU A 50 7.82 -2.50 -1.24
CA GLU A 50 8.82 -1.71 -0.53
C GLU A 50 9.55 -2.55 0.52
N GLN A 51 10.86 -2.29 0.65
CA GLN A 51 11.66 -2.84 1.73
C GLN A 51 11.59 -1.91 2.94
N ASP A 52 11.51 -2.49 4.15
CA ASP A 52 11.66 -1.70 5.39
C ASP A 52 13.10 -1.17 5.46
N VAL A 53 13.29 0.13 5.21
CA VAL A 53 14.60 0.78 5.28
C VAL A 53 15.07 0.90 6.74
N ASP A 54 14.13 0.95 7.69
CA ASP A 54 14.40 1.24 9.11
C ASP A 54 14.39 -0.03 9.98
N GLY A 55 14.10 -1.20 9.40
CA GLY A 55 14.14 -2.49 10.09
C GLY A 55 13.12 -2.64 11.22
N SER A 56 12.04 -1.84 11.20
CA SER A 56 10.96 -1.85 12.19
C SER A 56 10.10 -3.13 12.14
N GLY A 57 10.23 -3.94 11.09
CA GLY A 57 9.73 -5.31 11.00
C GLY A 57 8.28 -5.42 10.51
N LEU A 58 7.76 -4.39 9.84
CA LEU A 58 6.37 -4.34 9.39
C LEU A 58 6.18 -4.67 7.90
N THR A 59 7.18 -4.42 7.05
CA THR A 59 7.15 -4.85 5.64
C THR A 59 8.02 -6.08 5.41
N SER A 60 7.78 -6.78 4.29
CA SER A 60 8.51 -7.98 3.89
C SER A 60 10.01 -7.79 4.06
N VAL A 61 10.68 -8.76 4.68
CA VAL A 61 12.15 -8.81 4.85
C VAL A 61 12.89 -8.58 3.50
N MET A 62 12.21 -8.88 2.39
CA MET A 62 12.72 -8.75 1.04
C MET A 62 11.80 -7.85 0.21
N GLY A 63 12.36 -6.78 -0.35
CA GLY A 63 11.69 -5.92 -1.33
C GLY A 63 11.54 -6.59 -2.70
N PHE A 64 10.68 -6.04 -3.56
CA PHE A 64 10.34 -6.68 -4.84
C PHE A 64 11.56 -6.87 -5.78
N VAL A 65 12.47 -5.88 -5.83
CA VAL A 65 13.68 -5.98 -6.66
C VAL A 65 14.60 -7.09 -6.16
N SER A 66 14.86 -7.14 -4.85
CA SER A 66 15.69 -8.19 -4.25
C SER A 66 15.08 -9.58 -4.44
N PHE A 67 13.75 -9.69 -4.44
CA PHE A 67 13.07 -10.94 -4.79
C PHE A 67 13.37 -11.37 -6.24
N LEU A 68 13.30 -10.46 -7.20
CA LEU A 68 13.62 -10.77 -8.60
C LEU A 68 15.08 -11.19 -8.79
N GLU A 69 16.00 -10.53 -8.09
CA GLU A 69 17.43 -10.88 -8.12
C GLU A 69 17.68 -12.27 -7.52
N ASP A 70 17.08 -12.57 -6.37
CA ASP A 70 17.17 -13.89 -5.71
C ASP A 70 16.63 -15.01 -6.61
N ILE A 71 15.46 -14.81 -7.22
CA ILE A 71 14.89 -15.77 -8.16
C ILE A 71 15.80 -15.94 -9.38
N THR A 72 16.31 -14.85 -9.94
CA THR A 72 17.23 -14.90 -11.10
C THR A 72 18.46 -15.74 -10.77
N GLN A 73 19.08 -15.49 -9.61
CA GLN A 73 20.26 -16.23 -9.18
C GLN A 73 19.97 -17.72 -8.96
N LYS A 74 18.86 -18.06 -8.29
CA LYS A 74 18.44 -19.45 -8.07
C LYS A 74 18.18 -20.20 -9.37
N VAL A 75 17.56 -19.55 -10.35
CA VAL A 75 17.31 -20.14 -11.67
C VAL A 75 18.64 -20.37 -12.42
N LEU A 76 19.56 -19.41 -12.37
CA LEU A 76 20.89 -19.57 -12.98
C LEU A 76 21.71 -20.70 -12.35
N GLU A 77 21.59 -20.91 -11.04
CA GLU A 77 22.22 -22.03 -10.34
C GLU A 77 21.60 -23.37 -10.70
N PHE A 78 20.28 -23.44 -10.90
CA PHE A 78 19.60 -24.66 -11.29
C PHE A 78 19.92 -25.12 -12.72
N ILE A 79 20.20 -24.17 -13.63
CA ILE A 79 20.52 -24.48 -15.04
C ILE A 79 21.98 -24.93 -15.23
N LYS A 80 22.86 -24.61 -14.27
CA LYS A 80 24.26 -25.07 -14.27
C LYS A 80 24.36 -26.56 -13.96
#